data_AF-A0A4R1QI33-F1
#
_entry.id   AF-A0A4R1QI33-F1
#
_cell.length_a   1.000
_cell.length_b   1.000
_cell.length_c   1.000
_cell.angle_alpha   90.00
_cell.angle_beta   90.00
_cell.angle_gamma   90.00
#
_symmetry.space_group_name_H-M   'P 1'
#
loop_
_entity.id
_entity.type
_entity.pdbx_description
1 polymer ?
#
loop_
_entity_poly.entity_id
_entity_poly.type
_entity_poly.pdbx_seq_one_letter_code
_entity_poly.pdbx_strand_id
1 'polypeptide(L)'
;MAGVKLSKKGYQILERAMTELEMERPEVLRLAFAKGLTESETIQEIKREHSNFEFPTSVIAKGDEALLVKHLIIDKVQTQIDETKLDKLILSCVEQGLEIMEQEMNELSNADSYLLYLVQKHGK
;
A
#
# COMPACT_ATOMS: atom_id res chain seq x y z
N MET A 1 4.51 12.16 14.86
CA MET A 1 3.90 11.60 13.64
C MET A 1 3.44 12.74 12.75
N ALA A 2 4.13 12.94 11.64
CA ALA A 2 3.83 14.00 10.67
C ALA A 2 2.87 13.50 9.57
N GLY A 3 2.35 14.44 8.76
CA GLY A 3 1.66 14.11 7.51
C GLY A 3 2.66 13.71 6.42
N VAL A 4 2.31 12.70 5.63
CA VAL A 4 3.12 12.20 4.51
C VAL A 4 2.33 12.29 3.20
N LYS A 5 3.02 12.60 2.11
CA LYS A 5 2.41 12.81 0.79
C LYS A 5 2.56 11.59 -0.10
N LEU A 6 1.43 10.99 -0.47
CA LEU A 6 1.36 9.91 -1.46
C LEU A 6 1.81 10.39 -2.83
N SER A 7 2.35 9.51 -3.64
CA SER A 7 2.62 9.76 -5.05
C SER A 7 1.31 9.86 -5.84
N LYS A 8 1.35 10.50 -7.01
CA LYS A 8 0.16 10.59 -7.89
C LYS A 8 -0.37 9.20 -8.27
N LYS A 9 0.55 8.27 -8.58
CA LYS A 9 0.23 6.88 -8.90
C LYS A 9 -0.39 6.18 -7.69
N GLY A 10 0.22 6.31 -6.51
CA GLY A 10 -0.31 5.74 -5.27
C GLY A 10 -1.73 6.23 -4.96
N TYR A 11 -2.01 7.52 -5.17
CA TYR A 11 -3.37 8.05 -4.99
C TYR A 11 -4.40 7.44 -5.97
N GLN A 12 -4.03 7.26 -7.24
CA GLN A 12 -4.92 6.62 -8.22
C GLN A 12 -5.22 5.17 -7.85
N ILE A 13 -4.20 4.44 -7.40
CA ILE A 13 -4.37 3.05 -6.95
C ILE A 13 -5.24 2.99 -5.71
N LEU A 14 -5.06 3.91 -4.76
CA LEU A 14 -5.86 3.99 -3.53
C LEU A 14 -7.35 4.15 -3.85
N GLU A 15 -7.71 5.11 -4.70
CA GLU A 15 -9.11 5.35 -5.09
C GLU A 15 -9.71 4.13 -5.82
N ARG A 16 -8.91 3.47 -6.67
CA ARG A 16 -9.30 2.23 -7.33
C ARG A 16 -9.54 1.11 -6.33
N ALA A 17 -8.61 0.87 -5.41
CA ALA A 17 -8.71 -0.16 -4.38
C ALA A 17 -9.88 0.09 -3.42
N MET A 18 -10.15 1.34 -3.05
CA MET A 18 -11.34 1.71 -2.28
C MET A 18 -12.63 1.32 -3.01
N THR A 19 -12.66 1.54 -4.33
CA THR A 19 -13.83 1.22 -5.16
C THR A 19 -14.00 -0.28 -5.36
N GLU A 20 -12.93 -1.01 -5.72
CA GLU A 20 -12.98 -2.44 -6.02
C GLU A 20 -13.18 -3.31 -4.77
N LEU A 21 -12.64 -2.90 -3.63
CA LEU A 21 -12.74 -3.64 -2.37
C LEU A 21 -13.90 -3.17 -1.49
N GLU A 22 -14.60 -2.10 -1.87
CA GLU A 22 -15.66 -1.45 -1.07
C GLU A 22 -15.20 -1.10 0.35
N MET A 23 -13.96 -0.60 0.48
CA MET A 23 -13.32 -0.30 1.75
C MET A 23 -13.10 1.20 1.94
N GLU A 24 -13.13 1.63 3.19
CA GLU A 24 -12.85 3.02 3.53
C GLU A 24 -11.35 3.33 3.41
N ARG A 25 -11.03 4.60 3.10
CA ARG A 25 -9.65 5.04 2.87
C ARG A 25 -8.66 4.62 3.97
N PRO A 26 -8.98 4.76 5.28
CA PRO A 26 -8.08 4.32 6.35
C PRO A 26 -7.77 2.82 6.31
N GLU A 27 -8.73 2.01 5.91
CA GLU A 27 -8.60 0.56 5.88
C GLU A 27 -7.72 0.12 4.72
N VAL A 28 -7.93 0.71 3.54
CA VAL A 28 -7.09 0.45 2.36
C VAL A 28 -5.63 0.87 2.61
N LEU A 29 -5.41 2.01 3.27
CA LEU A 29 -4.06 2.45 3.64
C LEU A 29 -3.37 1.49 4.62
N ARG A 30 -4.10 0.97 5.60
CA ARG A 30 -3.59 -0.05 6.54
C ARG A 30 -3.26 -1.36 5.83
N LEU A 31 -4.14 -1.79 4.92
CA LEU A 31 -3.93 -3.00 4.13
C LEU A 31 -2.71 -2.87 3.22
N ALA A 32 -2.59 -1.74 2.52
CA ALA A 32 -1.41 -1.43 1.72
C ALA A 32 -0.14 -1.40 2.57
N PHE A 33 -0.17 -0.76 3.75
CA PHE A 33 0.97 -0.79 4.66
C PHE A 33 1.36 -2.23 5.05
N ALA A 34 0.39 -3.05 5.45
CA ALA A 34 0.64 -4.43 5.84
C ALA A 34 1.23 -5.24 4.69
N LYS A 35 0.67 -5.12 3.48
CA LYS A 35 1.18 -5.78 2.26
C LYS A 35 2.60 -5.36 1.92
N GLY A 36 2.87 -4.05 1.90
CA GLY A 36 4.21 -3.55 1.67
C GLY A 36 5.18 -4.05 2.73
N LEU A 37 4.77 -4.04 3.99
CA LEU A 37 5.58 -4.54 5.10
C LEU A 37 5.82 -6.05 5.02
N THR A 38 4.91 -6.89 4.52
CA THR A 38 5.14 -8.34 4.43
C THR A 38 5.91 -8.72 3.17
N GLU A 39 5.48 -8.21 2.01
CA GLU A 39 5.92 -8.70 0.70
C GLU A 39 7.12 -7.96 0.13
N SER A 40 7.44 -6.77 0.63
CA SER A 40 8.62 -6.03 0.12
C SER A 40 9.89 -6.60 0.74
N GLU A 41 10.74 -7.24 -0.07
CA GLU A 41 12.03 -7.79 0.38
C GLU A 41 12.97 -6.72 0.95
N THR A 42 12.84 -5.46 0.50
CA THR A 42 13.63 -4.33 1.01
C THR A 42 12.79 -3.06 1.06
N ILE A 43 12.68 -2.47 2.26
CA ILE A 43 12.03 -1.17 2.43
C ILE A 43 13.09 -0.09 2.19
N GLN A 44 13.04 0.56 1.03
CA GLN A 44 13.94 1.67 0.70
C GLN A 44 13.14 2.96 0.50
N GLU A 45 13.74 4.12 0.76
CA GLU A 45 13.12 5.41 0.43
C GLU A 45 13.02 5.55 -1.10
N ILE A 46 11.82 5.46 -1.67
CA ILE A 46 11.60 5.68 -3.10
C ILE A 46 11.27 7.15 -3.33
N LYS A 47 12.08 7.84 -4.13
CA LYS A 47 11.76 9.21 -4.58
C LYS A 47 10.75 9.12 -5.72
N ARG A 48 9.49 9.53 -5.47
CA ARG A 48 8.41 9.59 -6.46
C ARG A 48 7.85 11.00 -6.57
N GLU A 49 7.17 11.30 -7.68
CA GLU A 49 6.41 12.54 -7.81
C GLU A 49 5.26 12.56 -6.80
N HIS A 50 5.41 13.40 -5.78
CA HIS A 50 4.38 13.61 -4.77
C HIS A 50 3.10 14.18 -5.40
N SER A 51 1.97 13.64 -4.97
CA SER A 51 0.65 14.19 -5.25
C SER A 51 0.31 15.33 -4.28
N ASN A 52 -0.85 15.95 -4.48
CA ASN A 52 -1.41 16.92 -3.53
C ASN A 52 -2.05 16.23 -2.32
N PHE A 53 -2.13 14.89 -2.28
CA PHE A 53 -2.76 14.16 -1.20
C PHE A 53 -1.77 13.89 -0.06
N GLU A 54 -2.12 14.35 1.13
CA GLU A 54 -1.37 14.16 2.37
C GLU A 54 -2.24 13.41 3.38
N PHE A 55 -1.68 12.40 4.04
CA PHE A 55 -2.34 11.67 5.11
C PHE A 55 -1.44 11.58 6.34
N PRO A 56 -2.00 11.63 7.55
CA PRO A 56 -1.20 11.46 8.75
C PRO A 56 -0.85 9.99 8.95
N THR A 57 0.40 9.69 9.34
CA THR A 57 0.83 8.29 9.61
C THR A 57 0.05 7.64 10.76
N SER A 58 -0.66 8.43 11.57
CA SER A 58 -1.63 7.97 12.56
C SER A 58 -2.85 7.24 11.98
N VAL A 59 -3.10 7.32 10.66
CA VAL A 59 -4.11 6.48 9.99
C VAL A 59 -3.68 5.01 10.00
N ILE A 60 -2.39 4.75 9.82
CA ILE A 60 -1.82 3.41 9.75
C ILE A 60 -1.83 2.77 11.14
N ALA A 61 -1.33 3.47 12.15
CA ALA A 61 -1.24 2.95 13.51
C ALA A 61 -1.43 4.06 14.55
N LYS A 62 -2.18 3.78 15.61
CA LYS A 62 -2.43 4.73 16.72
C LYS A 62 -1.99 4.15 18.06
N GLY A 63 -1.45 4.99 18.94
CA GLY A 63 -1.06 4.59 20.29
C GLY A 63 -0.03 3.45 20.28
N ASP A 64 -0.36 2.35 20.95
CA ASP A 64 0.52 1.19 21.11
C ASP A 64 0.83 0.48 19.78
N GLU A 65 -0.08 0.55 18.80
CA GLU A 65 0.14 -0.02 17.46
C GLU A 65 1.30 0.69 16.73
N ALA A 66 1.52 1.97 16.99
CA ALA A 66 2.60 2.72 16.35
C ALA A 66 3.97 2.21 16.82
N LEU A 67 4.05 1.75 18.07
CA LEU A 67 5.25 1.16 18.66
C LEU A 67 5.53 -0.21 18.03
N LEU A 68 4.49 -1.02 17.83
CA LEU A 68 4.58 -2.29 17.10
C LEU A 68 5.05 -2.07 15.66
N VAL A 69 4.42 -1.15 14.92
CA VAL A 69 4.82 -0.80 13.54
C VAL A 69 6.28 -0.36 13.47
N LYS A 70 6.71 0.47 14.43
CA LYS A 70 8.11 0.89 14.52
C LYS A 70 9.04 -0.31 14.70
N HIS A 71 8.71 -1.23 15.60
CA HIS A 71 9.52 -2.44 15.79
C HIS A 71 9.58 -3.32 14.54
N LEU A 72 8.46 -3.53 13.84
CA LEU A 72 8.43 -4.34 12.62
C LEU A 72 9.27 -3.72 11.50
N ILE A 73 9.24 -2.40 11.33
CA ILE A 73 10.06 -1.71 10.34
C ILE A 73 11.54 -1.75 10.74
N ILE A 74 11.88 -1.56 12.02
CA ILE A 74 13.27 -1.69 12.51
C ILE A 74 13.80 -3.10 12.24
N ASP A 75 12.99 -4.12 12.49
CA ASP A 75 13.36 -5.52 12.27
C ASP A 75 13.64 -5.78 10.78
N LYS A 76 12.78 -5.27 9.89
CA LYS A 76 12.98 -5.40 8.43
C LYS A 76 14.16 -4.61 7.88
N VAL A 77 14.41 -3.40 8.38
CA VAL A 77 15.46 -2.51 7.86
C VAL A 77 16.80 -2.79 8.54
N GLN A 78 16.83 -3.55 9.64
CA GLN A 78 18.00 -3.89 10.47
C GLN A 78 18.90 -2.68 10.83
N THR A 79 18.33 -1.48 10.83
CA THR A 79 19.07 -0.23 11.02
C THR A 79 18.34 0.63 12.04
N GLN A 80 19.06 1.46 12.80
CA GLN A 80 18.42 2.46 13.66
C GLN A 80 17.69 3.51 12.82
N ILE A 81 16.43 3.73 13.16
CA ILE A 81 15.51 4.61 12.44
C ILE A 81 15.13 5.78 13.36
N ASP A 82 15.32 7.00 12.88
CA ASP A 82 14.82 8.22 13.51
C ASP A 82 13.34 8.43 13.15
N GLU A 83 12.57 9.21 13.94
CA GLU A 83 11.13 9.42 13.72
C GLU A 83 10.82 9.95 12.31
N THR A 84 11.66 10.84 11.78
CA THR A 84 11.54 11.36 10.40
C THR A 84 11.77 10.30 9.33
N LYS A 85 12.65 9.32 9.59
CA LYS A 85 12.86 8.18 8.69
C LYS A 85 11.73 7.17 8.80
N LEU A 86 11.16 6.99 9.99
CA LEU A 86 10.03 6.09 10.21
C LEU A 86 8.83 6.50 9.35
N ASP A 87 8.46 7.78 9.38
CA ASP A 87 7.33 8.29 8.58
C ASP A 87 7.55 8.05 7.06
N LYS A 88 8.79 8.20 6.57
CA LYS A 88 9.14 7.90 5.18
C LYS A 88 9.12 6.42 4.83
N LEU A 89 9.55 5.55 5.75
CA LEU A 89 9.52 4.10 5.55
C LEU A 89 8.09 3.58 5.57
N ILE A 90 7.23 4.13 6.43
CA ILE A 90 5.78 3.86 6.41
C ILE A 90 5.21 4.25 5.05
N LEU A 91 5.52 5.45 4.55
CA LEU A 91 5.08 5.88 3.21
C LEU A 91 5.56 4.91 2.12
N SER A 92 6.82 4.48 2.17
CA SER A 92 7.36 3.55 1.19
C SER A 92 6.66 2.18 1.22
N CYS A 93 6.36 1.67 2.41
CA CYS A 93 5.57 0.44 2.58
C CYS A 93 4.17 0.61 1.98
N VAL A 94 3.49 1.72 2.26
CA VAL A 94 2.16 1.99 1.69
C VAL A 94 2.22 2.04 0.16
N GLU A 95 3.19 2.74 -0.42
CA GLU A 95 3.37 2.81 -1.88
C GLU A 95 3.62 1.45 -2.50
N GLN A 96 4.53 0.65 -1.94
CA GLN A 96 4.83 -0.69 -2.42
C GLN A 96 3.61 -1.61 -2.29
N GLY A 97 2.90 -1.55 -1.15
CA GLY A 97 1.71 -2.35 -0.95
C GLY A 97 0.55 -1.96 -1.87
N LEU A 98 0.37 -0.66 -2.17
CA LEU A 98 -0.58 -0.23 -3.18
C LEU A 98 -0.22 -0.82 -4.55
N GLU A 99 1.06 -0.80 -4.95
CA GLU A 99 1.47 -1.42 -6.22
C GLU A 99 1.21 -2.92 -6.29
N ILE A 100 1.44 -3.62 -5.18
CA ILE A 100 1.11 -5.06 -5.08
C ILE A 100 -0.40 -5.27 -5.22
N MET A 101 -1.20 -4.46 -4.51
CA MET A 101 -2.66 -4.52 -4.63
C MET A 101 -3.13 -4.24 -6.06
N GLU A 102 -2.53 -3.26 -6.75
CA GLU A 102 -2.83 -2.97 -8.15
C GLU A 102 -2.53 -4.18 -9.06
N GLN A 103 -1.40 -4.84 -8.85
CA GLN A 103 -1.04 -6.05 -9.59
C GLN A 103 -2.04 -7.18 -9.34
N GLU A 104 -2.38 -7.46 -8.08
CA GLU A 104 -3.35 -8.48 -7.72
C GLU A 104 -4.74 -8.21 -8.31
N MET A 105 -5.22 -6.96 -8.21
CA MET A 105 -6.50 -6.55 -8.82
C MET A 105 -6.49 -6.73 -10.34
N ASN A 106 -5.37 -6.44 -11.00
CA ASN A 106 -5.22 -6.65 -12.43
C ASN A 106 -5.16 -8.14 -12.80
N GLU A 107 -4.53 -8.98 -11.99
CA GLU A 107 -4.48 -10.44 -12.20
C GLU A 107 -5.86 -11.08 -12.04
N LEU A 108 -6.61 -10.71 -10.99
CA LEU A 108 -7.98 -11.16 -10.77
C LEU A 108 -8.89 -10.75 -11.93
N SER A 109 -8.78 -9.48 -12.36
CA SER A 109 -9.52 -8.97 -13.52
C SER A 109 -9.19 -9.73 -14.80
N ASN A 110 -7.93 -10.11 -15.01
CA ASN A 110 -7.51 -10.83 -16.20
C ASN A 110 -7.95 -12.30 -16.17
N ALA A 111 -7.93 -12.96 -15.01
CA ALA A 111 -8.43 -14.32 -14.85
C ALA A 111 -9.95 -14.40 -15.10
N ASP A 112 -10.72 -13.47 -14.56
CA ASP A 112 -12.16 -13.35 -14.81
C ASP A 112 -12.44 -13.03 -16.29
N SER A 113 -11.65 -12.12 -16.87
CA SER A 113 -11.72 -11.80 -18.30
C SER A 113 -11.41 -13.00 -19.19
N TYR A 114 -10.43 -13.83 -18.79
CA TYR A 114 -10.05 -15.04 -19.49
C TYR A 114 -11.12 -16.13 -19.37
N LEU A 115 -11.71 -16.31 -18.19
CA LEU A 115 -12.83 -17.22 -17.98
C LEU A 115 -14.03 -16.80 -18.84
N LEU A 116 -14.37 -15.51 -18.86
CA LEU A 116 -15.43 -14.95 -19.69
C LEU A 116 -15.17 -15.22 -21.18
N TYR A 117 -13.94 -14.99 -21.65
CA TYR A 117 -13.53 -15.29 -23.02
C TYR A 117 -13.72 -16.78 -23.36
N LEU A 118 -13.33 -17.69 -22.47
CA LEU A 118 -13.47 -19.14 -22.68
C LEU A 118 -14.93 -19.56 -22.77
N VAL A 119 -15.79 -19.05 -21.88
CA VAL A 119 -17.24 -19.29 -21.91
C VAL A 119 -17.87 -18.80 -23.22
N GLN A 120 -17.50 -17.59 -23.67
CA GLN A 120 -18.00 -17.04 -24.94
C GLN A 120 -17.52 -17.82 -26.17
N LYS A 121 -16.28 -18.33 -26.15
CA LYS A 121 -15.66 -19.02 -27.29
C LYS A 121 -16.09 -20.48 -27.42
N HIS A 122 -16.34 -21.17 -26.32
CA HIS A 122 -16.61 -22.61 -26.29
C HIS A 122 -18.03 -22.97 -25.82
N GLY A 123 -18.86 -21.99 -25.46
CA GLY A 123 -20.27 -22.19 -25.07
C GLY A 123 -21.25 -22.33 -26.24
N LYS A 124 -20.81 -22.76 -27.42
CA LYS A 124 -21.68 -23.09 -28.58
C LYS A 124 -21.65 -24.58 -28.88
#